data_AF-A0A168GYR3-F1
#
_entry.id   AF-A0A168GYR3-F1
#
_cell.length_a   1.000
_cell.length_b   1.000
_cell.length_c   1.000
_cell.angle_alpha   90.00
_cell.angle_beta   90.00
_cell.angle_gamma   90.00
#
_symmetry.space_group_name_H-M   'P 1'
#
loop_
_entity.id
_entity.type
_entity.pdbx_description
1 polymer ?
#
loop_
_entity_poly.entity_id
_entity_poly.type
_entity_poly.pdbx_seq_one_letter_code
_entity_poly.pdbx_strand_id
1 'polypeptide(L)'
;MEIYSTRTTDETGAVTPDMEGWLYKQGCKYKKWNKRWFVLKGPNLFYFKSPKDVRMKGIINLRGYKVVPDETIQPGKYSFKAQHEEERTFYFYTDLDTSMKAWISSLMKATISRDFTAPVLSSSMIPTVSLDVAR
;
A
#
# COMPACT_ATOMS: atom_id res chain seq x y z
N MET A 1 10.84 -22.92 25.23
CA MET A 1 9.56 -22.78 24.51
C MET A 1 9.80 -21.80 23.39
N GLU A 2 10.09 -22.33 22.20
CA GLU A 2 10.40 -21.56 21.00
C GLU A 2 9.10 -21.26 20.25
N ILE A 3 8.86 -19.99 19.94
CA ILE A 3 7.95 -19.59 18.87
C ILE A 3 8.68 -18.60 17.97
N TYR A 4 9.67 -19.11 17.23
CA TYR A 4 10.23 -18.35 16.12
C TYR A 4 9.22 -18.33 14.98
N SER A 5 8.69 -17.13 14.76
CA SER A 5 7.93 -16.67 13.60
C SER A 5 8.36 -17.39 12.32
N THR A 6 7.39 -17.99 11.64
CA THR A 6 7.54 -18.62 10.34
C THR A 6 7.92 -17.57 9.29
N ARG A 7 9.23 -17.37 9.11
CA ARG A 7 9.77 -16.70 7.93
C ARG A 7 9.55 -17.65 6.76
N THR A 8 8.59 -17.33 5.90
CA THR A 8 8.49 -17.92 4.56
C THR A 8 9.61 -17.34 3.71
N THR A 9 10.82 -17.88 3.89
CA THR A 9 11.96 -17.68 2.99
C THR A 9 11.97 -18.84 2.01
N ASP A 10 11.71 -18.56 0.73
CA ASP A 10 12.02 -19.50 -0.35
C ASP A 10 13.53 -19.76 -0.38
N GLU A 11 13.90 -20.95 -0.83
CA GLU A 11 15.24 -21.56 -0.78
C GLU A 11 16.34 -20.77 -1.53
N THR A 12 15.96 -19.70 -2.25
CA THR A 12 16.87 -18.75 -2.93
C THR A 12 17.17 -17.48 -2.13
N GLY A 13 16.67 -17.32 -0.90
CA GLY A 13 16.77 -16.07 -0.14
C GLY A 13 16.02 -14.89 -0.78
N ALA A 14 15.23 -15.18 -1.82
CA ALA A 14 14.42 -14.20 -2.52
C ALA A 14 13.11 -14.01 -1.74
N VAL A 15 12.85 -12.77 -1.34
CA VAL A 15 11.61 -12.42 -0.65
C VAL A 15 10.47 -12.44 -1.66
N THR A 16 9.52 -13.35 -1.49
CA THR A 16 8.34 -13.49 -2.35
C THR A 16 7.44 -12.25 -2.26
N PRO A 17 6.98 -11.67 -3.37
CA PRO A 17 6.10 -10.50 -3.32
C PRO A 17 4.69 -10.89 -2.85
N ASP A 18 4.03 -9.99 -2.12
CA ASP A 18 2.65 -10.21 -1.65
C ASP A 18 1.65 -10.03 -2.80
N MET A 19 2.02 -9.20 -3.79
CA MET A 19 1.35 -9.08 -5.07
C MET A 19 2.31 -8.46 -6.09
N GLU A 20 2.21 -8.87 -7.35
CA GLU A 20 2.90 -8.19 -8.45
C GLU A 20 2.06 -8.19 -9.73
N GLY A 21 2.34 -7.26 -10.62
CA GLY A 21 1.54 -7.12 -11.84
C GLY A 21 1.68 -5.78 -12.54
N TRP A 22 1.04 -5.67 -13.70
CA TRP A 22 0.96 -4.40 -14.42
C TRP A 22 -0.14 -3.49 -13.85
N LEU A 23 0.20 -2.22 -13.64
CA LEU A 23 -0.75 -1.14 -13.43
C LEU A 23 -0.40 0.04 -14.33
N TYR A 24 -1.41 0.81 -14.72
CA TYR A 24 -1.18 2.15 -15.26
C TYR A 24 -1.22 3.14 -14.11
N LYS A 25 -0.16 3.93 -13.95
CA LYS A 25 -0.09 5.01 -12.95
C LYS A 25 -0.08 6.37 -13.62
N GLN A 26 -0.71 7.35 -12.99
CA GLN A 26 -0.61 8.73 -13.45
C GLN A 26 0.76 9.33 -13.09
N GLY A 27 1.34 10.10 -14.01
CA GLY A 27 2.58 10.85 -13.80
C GLY A 27 2.35 12.06 -12.89
N CYS A 28 3.36 12.44 -12.10
CA CYS A 28 3.24 13.58 -11.18
C CYS A 28 3.17 14.92 -11.94
N LYS A 29 4.13 15.17 -12.83
CA LYS A 29 4.32 16.46 -13.52
C LYS A 29 3.35 16.68 -14.68
N TYR A 30 3.26 15.71 -15.59
CA TYR A 30 2.50 15.86 -16.84
C TYR A 30 1.19 15.08 -16.87
N LYS A 31 0.76 14.52 -15.73
CA LYS A 31 -0.47 13.71 -15.59
C LYS A 31 -0.65 12.57 -16.62
N LYS A 32 0.42 12.19 -17.34
CA LYS A 32 0.43 11.11 -18.33
C LYS A 32 0.33 9.75 -17.66
N TRP A 33 -0.51 8.88 -18.20
CA TRP A 33 -0.59 7.49 -17.80
C TRP A 33 0.61 6.69 -18.28
N ASN A 34 1.19 5.91 -17.36
CA ASN A 34 2.37 5.08 -17.62
C ASN A 34 2.12 3.66 -17.11
N LYS A 35 2.24 2.69 -18.02
CA LYS A 35 2.25 1.26 -17.64
C LYS A 35 3.56 0.93 -16.93
N ARG A 36 3.47 0.37 -15.72
CA ARG A 36 4.62 -0.03 -14.90
C ARG A 36 4.35 -1.39 -14.26
N TRP A 37 5.42 -2.17 -14.09
CA TRP A 37 5.35 -3.39 -13.32
C TRP A 37 5.46 -3.02 -11.84
N PHE A 38 4.46 -3.38 -11.06
CA PHE A 38 4.41 -3.11 -9.64
C PHE A 38 4.68 -4.37 -8.84
N VAL A 39 5.37 -4.20 -7.73
CA VAL A 39 5.69 -5.26 -6.78
C VAL A 39 5.34 -4.74 -5.39
N LEU A 40 4.42 -5.40 -4.71
CA LEU A 40 4.00 -5.09 -3.35
C LEU A 40 4.73 -6.04 -2.39
N LYS A 41 5.39 -5.46 -1.38
CA LYS A 41 5.95 -6.22 -0.26
C LYS A 41 5.82 -5.45 1.05
N GLY A 42 5.07 -6.02 1.99
CA GLY A 42 4.69 -5.35 3.23
C GLY A 42 4.00 -4.01 2.91
N PRO A 43 4.38 -2.89 3.56
CA PRO A 43 3.80 -1.59 3.28
C PRO A 43 4.39 -0.92 2.01
N ASN A 44 5.37 -1.53 1.34
CA ASN A 44 6.10 -0.89 0.26
C ASN A 44 5.63 -1.38 -1.11
N LEU A 45 5.21 -0.43 -1.94
CA LEU A 45 4.82 -0.66 -3.32
C LEU A 45 5.90 -0.10 -4.26
N PHE A 46 6.69 -1.00 -4.82
CA PHE A 46 7.75 -0.71 -5.77
C PHE A 46 7.21 -0.71 -7.20
N TYR A 47 7.82 0.05 -8.10
CA TYR A 47 7.49 -0.04 -9.52
C TYR A 47 8.69 0.10 -10.45
N PHE A 48 8.62 -0.64 -11.55
CA PHE A 48 9.68 -0.83 -12.53
C PHE A 48 9.16 -0.53 -13.94
N LYS A 49 10.07 -0.36 -14.91
CA LYS A 49 9.66 -0.21 -16.31
C LYS A 49 9.10 -1.53 -16.85
N SER A 50 9.66 -2.67 -16.44
CA SER A 50 9.25 -4.03 -16.79
C SER A 50 9.63 -5.03 -15.68
N PRO A 51 9.11 -6.27 -15.71
CA PRO A 51 9.44 -7.29 -14.71
C PRO A 51 10.91 -7.71 -14.69
N LYS A 52 11.64 -7.47 -15.78
CA LYS A 52 13.07 -7.83 -15.92
C LYS A 52 14.02 -6.72 -15.48
N ASP A 53 13.49 -5.54 -15.17
CA ASP A 53 14.32 -4.41 -14.76
C ASP A 53 14.74 -4.55 -13.30
N VAL A 54 16.05 -4.50 -13.05
CA VAL A 54 16.61 -4.53 -11.69
C VAL A 54 16.42 -3.20 -10.96
N ARG A 55 16.44 -2.09 -11.71
CA ARG A 55 16.38 -0.74 -11.15
C ARG A 55 14.94 -0.27 -11.01
N MET A 56 14.48 -0.09 -9.77
CA MET A 56 13.19 0.52 -9.48
C MET A 56 13.12 1.95 -10.02
N LYS A 57 11.93 2.34 -10.48
CA LYS A 57 11.60 3.70 -10.89
C LYS A 57 11.06 4.53 -9.72
N GLY A 58 10.58 3.87 -8.69
CA GLY A 58 10.23 4.49 -7.42
C GLY A 58 9.58 3.50 -6.46
N ILE A 59 9.32 4.01 -5.27
CA ILE A 59 8.69 3.32 -4.15
C ILE A 59 7.56 4.21 -3.62
N ILE A 60 6.49 3.58 -3.13
CA ILE A 60 5.40 4.23 -2.41
C ILE A 60 5.25 3.47 -1.10
N ASN A 61 5.42 4.17 0.02
CA ASN A 61 5.09 3.61 1.33
C ASN A 61 3.58 3.82 1.55
N LEU A 62 2.84 2.73 1.77
CA LEU A 62 1.38 2.73 1.87
C LEU A 62 0.86 2.99 3.29
N ARG A 63 1.74 3.24 4.27
CA ARG A 63 1.30 3.61 5.61
C ARG A 63 0.50 4.92 5.56
N GLY A 64 -0.62 4.96 6.27
CA GLY A 64 -1.52 6.12 6.28
C GLY A 64 -2.35 6.32 5.01
N TYR A 65 -2.10 5.55 3.93
CA TYR A 65 -2.86 5.66 2.69
C TYR A 65 -4.23 4.98 2.79
N LYS A 66 -5.24 5.60 2.18
CA LYS A 66 -6.58 5.05 1.95
C LYS A 66 -6.69 4.65 0.48
N VAL A 67 -7.09 3.40 0.21
CA VAL A 67 -7.27 2.88 -1.16
C VAL A 67 -8.75 2.96 -1.54
N VAL A 68 -9.07 3.72 -2.58
CA VAL A 68 -10.45 4.06 -2.95
C VAL A 68 -10.69 3.80 -4.43
N PRO A 69 -11.65 2.93 -4.83
CA PRO A 69 -12.11 2.83 -6.21
C PRO A 69 -12.75 4.15 -6.66
N ASP A 70 -12.50 4.57 -7.89
CA ASP A 70 -13.02 5.82 -8.43
C ASP A 70 -13.00 5.78 -9.97
N GLU A 71 -14.15 5.50 -10.56
CA GLU A 71 -14.35 5.34 -12.01
C GLU A 71 -14.22 6.66 -12.78
N THR A 72 -14.27 7.80 -12.09
CA THR A 72 -14.17 9.12 -12.73
C THR A 72 -12.73 9.48 -13.13
N ILE A 73 -11.73 8.83 -12.52
CA ILE A 73 -10.30 9.06 -12.79
C ILE A 73 -9.95 8.79 -14.25
N GLN A 74 -10.47 7.69 -14.81
CA GLN A 74 -10.23 7.29 -16.19
C GLN A 74 -11.49 6.62 -16.75
N PRO A 75 -12.36 7.37 -17.45
CA PRO A 75 -13.62 6.85 -17.97
C PRO A 75 -13.43 5.59 -18.82
N GLY A 76 -14.30 4.60 -18.61
CA GLY A 76 -14.26 3.31 -19.30
C GLY A 76 -13.12 2.38 -18.86
N LYS A 77 -12.45 2.68 -17.74
CA LYS A 77 -11.42 1.84 -17.12
C LYS A 77 -11.74 1.56 -15.66
N TYR A 78 -11.08 0.55 -15.11
CA TYR A 78 -11.22 0.16 -13.71
C TYR A 78 -10.15 0.89 -12.89
N SER A 79 -10.50 2.08 -12.42
CA SER A 79 -9.60 3.02 -11.77
C SER A 79 -9.81 3.14 -10.26
N PHE A 80 -8.71 3.45 -9.57
CA PHE A 80 -8.67 3.65 -8.13
C PHE A 80 -7.54 4.60 -7.76
N LYS A 81 -7.57 5.11 -6.52
CA LYS A 81 -6.53 5.98 -5.97
C LYS A 81 -6.04 5.48 -4.62
N ALA A 82 -4.75 5.69 -4.37
CA ALA A 82 -4.19 5.68 -3.03
C ALA A 82 -4.08 7.14 -2.58
N GLN A 83 -4.91 7.53 -1.62
CA GLN A 83 -5.02 8.88 -1.09
C GLN A 83 -4.37 8.96 0.30
N HIS A 84 -3.61 10.02 0.54
CA HIS A 84 -3.06 10.36 1.84
C HIS A 84 -3.44 11.81 2.16
N GLU A 85 -3.51 12.14 3.45
CA GLU A 85 -3.90 13.49 3.91
C GLU A 85 -2.72 14.47 3.77
N GLU A 86 -1.50 14.02 4.07
CA GLU A 86 -0.28 14.83 4.05
C GLU A 86 0.62 14.58 2.83
N GLU A 87 0.43 13.46 2.14
CA GLU A 87 1.27 13.04 1.01
C GLU A 87 0.46 13.07 -0.28
N ARG A 88 1.17 13.04 -1.42
CA ARG A 88 0.51 13.04 -2.73
C ARG A 88 -0.45 11.86 -2.90
N THR A 89 -1.56 12.12 -3.58
CA THR A 89 -2.44 11.04 -4.06
C THR A 89 -1.86 10.38 -5.31
N PHE A 90 -1.92 9.06 -5.35
CA PHE A 90 -1.56 8.25 -6.52
C PHE A 90 -2.80 7.72 -7.20
N TYR A 91 -2.85 7.84 -8.52
CA TYR A 91 -3.97 7.38 -9.33
C TYR A 91 -3.53 6.21 -10.20
N PHE A 92 -4.38 5.20 -10.26
CA PHE A 92 -4.14 3.95 -10.96
C PHE A 92 -5.35 3.55 -11.80
N TYR A 93 -5.11 2.80 -12.86
CA TYR A 93 -6.17 2.01 -13.50
C TYR A 93 -5.65 0.68 -14.01
N THR A 94 -6.60 -0.22 -14.26
CA THR A 94 -6.41 -1.50 -14.93
C THR A 94 -7.41 -1.65 -16.08
N ASP A 95 -7.12 -2.58 -16.98
CA ASP A 95 -8.02 -2.91 -18.09
C ASP A 95 -9.10 -3.93 -17.69
N LEU A 96 -9.01 -4.54 -16.49
CA LEU A 96 -9.91 -5.60 -16.02
C LEU A 96 -10.36 -5.36 -14.57
N ASP A 97 -11.67 -5.49 -14.32
CA ASP A 97 -12.26 -5.38 -12.99
C ASP A 97 -11.61 -6.31 -11.96
N THR A 98 -11.38 -7.57 -12.35
CA THR A 98 -10.74 -8.59 -11.50
C THR A 98 -9.35 -8.17 -11.06
N SER A 99 -8.58 -7.53 -11.95
CA SER A 99 -7.25 -7.01 -11.64
C SER A 99 -7.34 -5.83 -10.66
N MET A 100 -8.26 -4.89 -10.88
CA MET A 100 -8.49 -3.79 -9.94
C MET A 100 -8.85 -4.32 -8.54
N LYS A 101 -9.81 -5.25 -8.44
CA LYS A 101 -10.24 -5.84 -7.16
C LYS A 101 -9.09 -6.54 -6.42
N ALA A 102 -8.26 -7.31 -7.14
CA ALA A 102 -7.08 -7.95 -6.57
C ALA A 102 -6.07 -6.93 -6.03
N TRP A 103 -5.79 -5.86 -6.80
CA TRP A 103 -4.89 -4.79 -6.38
C TRP A 103 -5.42 -4.04 -5.17
N ILE A 104 -6.68 -3.64 -5.20
CA ILE A 104 -7.31 -2.92 -4.08
C ILE A 104 -7.29 -3.78 -2.81
N SER A 105 -7.62 -5.08 -2.90
CA SER A 105 -7.58 -5.99 -1.75
C SER A 105 -6.18 -6.09 -1.15
N SER A 106 -5.15 -6.27 -1.99
CA SER A 106 -3.77 -6.43 -1.52
C SER A 106 -3.21 -5.12 -0.95
N LEU A 107 -3.49 -3.98 -1.59
CA LEU A 107 -3.06 -2.67 -1.10
C LEU A 107 -3.75 -2.29 0.22
N MET A 108 -5.05 -2.59 0.38
CA MET A 108 -5.73 -2.38 1.67
C MET A 108 -5.14 -3.21 2.80
N LYS A 109 -4.67 -4.44 2.54
CA LYS A 109 -3.95 -5.22 3.55
C LYS A 109 -2.62 -4.57 3.92
N ALA A 110 -1.91 -4.00 2.94
CA ALA A 110 -0.63 -3.35 3.13
C ALA A 110 -0.71 -2.01 3.89
N THR A 111 -1.84 -1.30 3.86
CA THR A 111 -2.01 -0.04 4.61
C THR A 111 -2.22 -0.26 6.10
N ILE A 112 -2.66 -1.46 6.51
CA ILE A 112 -2.98 -1.83 7.89
C ILE A 112 -1.75 -2.38 8.64
N SER A 113 -0.68 -2.73 7.93
CA SER A 113 0.51 -3.34 8.57
C SER A 113 1.10 -2.40 9.61
N ARG A 114 1.03 -2.81 10.88
CA ARG A 114 1.52 -2.04 12.03
C ARG A 114 3.03 -1.97 12.04
N ASP A 115 3.55 -0.77 12.29
CA ASP A 115 4.91 -0.63 12.79
C ASP A 115 4.96 -1.08 14.24
N PHE A 116 5.43 -2.30 14.49
CA PHE A 116 5.68 -2.77 15.85
C PHE A 116 6.89 -2.08 16.52
N THR A 117 7.64 -1.27 15.78
CA THR A 117 8.71 -0.40 16.30
C THR A 117 8.23 0.98 16.69
N ALA A 118 7.02 1.38 16.28
CA ALA A 118 6.43 2.65 16.69
C ALA A 118 5.70 2.46 18.03
N PRO A 119 5.99 3.26 19.07
CA PRO A 119 5.24 3.18 20.32
C PRO A 119 3.77 3.48 20.07
N VAL A 120 2.89 2.74 20.75
CA VAL A 120 1.44 3.00 20.71
C VAL A 120 1.19 4.35 21.37
N LEU A 121 0.94 5.38 20.55
CA LEU A 121 0.41 6.64 21.05
C LEU A 121 -1.10 6.49 21.17
N SER A 122 -1.58 6.43 22.41
CA SER A 122 -3.02 6.57 22.68
C SER A 122 -3.46 7.97 22.26
N SER A 123 -4.50 8.06 21.43
CA SER A 123 -5.11 9.34 21.04
C SER A 123 -5.91 9.99 22.18
N SER A 124 -6.06 9.31 23.31
CA SER A 124 -6.89 9.76 24.42
C SER A 124 -6.03 10.47 25.47
N MET A 125 -5.99 11.80 25.40
CA MET A 125 -5.58 12.67 26.53
C MET A 125 -6.74 12.91 27.49
N ILE A 126 -7.55 11.88 27.80
CA ILE A 126 -8.56 12.00 28.85
C ILE A 126 -7.84 11.77 30.17
N PRO A 127 -7.66 12.78 31.03
CA PRO A 127 -7.15 12.54 32.37
C PRO A 127 -8.07 11.55 33.05
N THR A 128 -7.55 10.36 33.32
CA THR A 128 -8.27 9.34 34.09
C THR A 128 -8.33 9.85 35.52
N VAL A 129 -9.47 10.40 35.92
CA VAL A 129 -9.75 10.69 37.32
C VAL A 129 -9.88 9.35 38.04
N SER A 130 -9.00 9.11 39.01
CA SER A 130 -9.09 7.96 39.90
C SER A 130 -10.43 7.98 40.62
N LEU A 131 -11.05 6.81 40.79
CA LEU A 131 -12.33 6.65 41.50
C LEU A 131 -12.32 7.27 42.91
N ASP A 132 -11.14 7.41 43.52
CA ASP A 132 -10.94 8.03 44.83
C ASP A 132 -11.25 9.53 44.86
N VAL A 133 -11.24 10.21 43.70
CA VAL A 133 -11.56 11.65 43.56
C VAL A 133 -13.04 11.88 43.28
N ALA A 134 -13.81 10.84 42.93
CA ALA A 134 -15.22 10.93 42.57
C ALA A 134 -16.19 10.82 43.76
N ARG A 135 -15.72 11.13 44.98
CA ARG A 135 -16.50 10.98 46.23
C ARG A 135 -16.92 12.32 46.81
#